data_AF-A0A1C3KHV9-F1
#
_entry.id   AF-A0A1C3KHV9-F1
#
_cell.length_a   1.000
_cell.length_b   1.000
_cell.length_c   1.000
_cell.angle_alpha   90.00
_cell.angle_beta   90.00
_cell.angle_gamma   90.00
#
_symmetry.space_group_name_H-M   'P 1'
#
loop_
_entity.id
_entity.type
_entity.pdbx_description
1 polymer ?
#
loop_
_entity_poly.entity_id
_entity_poly.type
_entity_poly.pdbx_seq_one_letter_code
_entity_poly.pdbx_strand_id
1 'polypeptide(L)'
;MASEDDNNLNLPSNTFYHELDDTYVYAGYDEMCEKLGKNSGKYTKAALLCMGLKGNLKNYDKLNISQKIINYKCNYLNLWAYDRFSKLEEKEQMNTKSSILTIWSKSEQYEKDECSPAQFATYSKSIYHITEKKLYDYALNYEELENRCKRSNKIPCTTKLAEYIRINKELYNQAKTECKPSQDTNFQRSCIALSDIQKIYPNDELLKLECKRIEDDLSSLRGQDDGGHGSQEDFRDTSASGLPAQEVAYSDSQKAIGTVVPILGVLSIGFILHK
;
A
#
# COMPACT_ATOMS: atom_id res chain seq x y z
N MET A 1 8.44 -3.04 -11.64
CA MET A 1 7.15 -3.75 -11.50
C MET A 1 7.40 -4.99 -10.67
N ALA A 2 6.94 -4.97 -9.41
CA ALA A 2 6.80 -6.11 -8.51
C ALA A 2 6.00 -5.63 -7.28
N SER A 3 4.91 -6.35 -6.97
CA SER A 3 3.90 -6.13 -5.92
C SER A 3 2.88 -5.00 -6.14
N GLU A 4 2.19 -5.02 -7.29
CA GLU A 4 0.73 -4.82 -7.23
C GLU A 4 0.15 -6.19 -6.89
N ASP A 5 0.26 -6.55 -5.61
CA ASP A 5 -0.52 -7.64 -5.08
C ASP A 5 -1.98 -7.17 -5.17
N ASP A 6 -2.80 -7.98 -5.83
CA ASP A 6 -4.22 -7.79 -6.15
C ASP A 6 -5.07 -7.81 -4.87
N ASN A 7 -4.71 -6.95 -3.91
CA ASN A 7 -5.25 -6.77 -2.58
C ASN A 7 -6.42 -5.80 -2.59
N ASN A 8 -7.40 -6.07 -3.46
CA ASN A 8 -8.60 -5.26 -3.57
C ASN A 8 -9.59 -5.53 -2.41
N LEU A 9 -9.14 -5.36 -1.16
CA LEU A 9 -10.03 -5.30 0.01
C LEU A 9 -10.88 -4.01 0.02
N ASN A 10 -10.61 -3.09 -0.93
CA ASN A 10 -11.21 -1.76 -1.04
C ASN A 10 -11.31 -1.08 0.33
N LEU A 11 -10.14 -0.83 0.92
CA LEU A 11 -10.01 -0.23 2.25
C LEU A 11 -9.92 1.30 2.15
N PRO A 12 -10.38 2.05 3.17
CA PRO A 12 -10.31 3.51 3.21
C PRO A 12 -8.93 4.08 2.88
N SER A 13 -7.86 3.47 3.39
CA SER A 13 -6.48 3.87 3.08
C SER A 13 -6.16 3.81 1.59
N ASN A 14 -6.64 2.78 0.88
CA ASN A 14 -6.40 2.64 -0.55
C ASN A 14 -7.08 3.76 -1.32
N THR A 15 -8.33 4.05 -0.96
CA THR A 15 -9.11 5.13 -1.57
C THR A 15 -8.45 6.48 -1.31
N PHE A 16 -8.07 6.76 -0.06
CA PHE A 16 -7.43 8.02 0.31
C PHE A 16 -6.12 8.27 -0.47
N TYR A 17 -5.22 7.29 -0.54
CA TYR A 17 -3.97 7.47 -1.29
C TYR A 17 -4.17 7.56 -2.80
N HIS A 18 -5.19 6.88 -3.35
CA HIS A 18 -5.57 7.03 -4.75
C HIS A 18 -6.10 8.45 -5.03
N GLU A 19 -6.93 9.00 -4.15
CA GLU A 19 -7.41 10.38 -4.29
C GLU A 19 -6.26 11.40 -4.23
N LEU A 20 -5.24 11.17 -3.39
CA LEU A 20 -4.03 12.00 -3.36
C LEU A 20 -3.22 11.92 -4.67
N ASP A 21 -3.25 10.80 -5.36
CA ASP A 21 -2.55 10.62 -6.64
C ASP A 21 -3.23 11.34 -7.80
N ASP A 22 -4.53 11.59 -7.73
CA ASP A 22 -5.33 11.99 -8.90
C ASP A 22 -6.08 13.32 -8.73
N THR A 23 -6.76 13.52 -7.61
CA THR A 23 -7.84 14.52 -7.47
C THR A 23 -7.36 15.95 -7.76
N TYR A 24 -6.19 16.31 -7.23
CA TYR A 24 -5.71 17.68 -7.27
C TYR A 24 -4.40 17.87 -8.04
N VAL A 25 -3.91 16.85 -8.76
CA VAL A 25 -2.60 16.90 -9.42
C VAL A 25 -2.44 18.13 -10.31
N TYR A 26 -3.37 18.35 -11.24
CA TYR A 26 -3.26 19.46 -12.18
C TYR A 26 -3.52 20.83 -11.54
N ALA A 27 -4.25 20.90 -10.42
CA ALA A 27 -4.39 22.13 -9.62
C ALA A 27 -3.07 22.53 -8.94
N GLY A 28 -2.16 21.57 -8.81
CA GLY A 28 -0.81 21.74 -8.31
C GLY A 28 0.25 22.01 -9.37
N TYR A 29 -0.11 22.43 -10.58
CA TYR A 29 0.88 22.83 -11.58
C TYR A 29 1.85 23.89 -11.02
N ASP A 30 3.14 23.69 -11.30
CA ASP A 30 4.26 24.53 -10.92
C ASP A 30 5.39 24.36 -11.92
N GLU A 31 6.07 25.46 -12.27
CA GLU A 31 7.21 25.44 -13.19
C GLU A 31 8.36 24.58 -12.65
N MET A 32 8.58 24.57 -11.32
CA MET A 32 9.57 23.71 -10.66
C MET A 32 9.23 22.23 -10.84
N CYS A 33 7.95 21.86 -10.73
CA CYS A 33 7.52 20.49 -10.98
C CYS A 33 7.63 20.11 -12.46
N GLU A 34 7.33 21.02 -13.38
CA GLU A 34 7.47 20.77 -14.81
C GLU A 34 8.92 20.48 -15.22
N LYS A 35 9.90 21.12 -14.56
CA LYS A 35 11.33 20.86 -14.76
C LYS A 35 11.77 19.45 -14.37
N LEU A 36 10.95 18.69 -13.63
CA LEU A 36 11.18 17.26 -13.36
C LEU A 36 10.85 16.37 -14.57
N GLY A 37 10.34 16.96 -15.65
CA GLY A 37 10.38 16.39 -16.99
C GLY A 37 9.04 15.92 -17.54
N LYS A 38 9.05 15.71 -18.86
CA LYS A 38 7.99 15.08 -19.64
C LYS A 38 8.60 14.01 -20.54
N ASN A 39 7.96 12.84 -20.64
CA ASN A 39 8.29 11.78 -21.57
C ASN A 39 7.15 11.64 -22.59
N SER A 40 7.46 11.86 -23.87
CA SER A 40 6.47 11.79 -24.97
C SER A 40 5.22 12.64 -24.71
N GLY A 41 5.41 13.87 -24.23
CA GLY A 41 4.32 14.82 -23.92
C GLY A 41 3.59 14.57 -22.60
N LYS A 42 3.88 13.49 -21.88
CA LYS A 42 3.29 13.18 -20.56
C LYS A 42 4.26 13.52 -19.44
N TYR A 43 3.76 14.07 -18.33
CA TYR A 43 4.58 14.34 -17.15
C TYR A 43 5.22 13.06 -16.60
N THR A 44 6.46 13.16 -16.14
CA THR A 44 7.14 12.06 -15.43
C THR A 44 6.47 11.78 -14.09
N LYS A 45 6.73 10.61 -13.49
CA LYS A 45 6.24 10.28 -12.13
C LYS A 45 6.74 11.29 -11.10
N ALA A 46 7.98 11.77 -11.25
CA ALA A 46 8.56 12.83 -10.43
C ALA A 46 7.76 14.15 -10.53
N ALA A 47 7.46 14.58 -11.77
CA ALA A 47 6.65 15.76 -12.01
C ALA A 47 5.22 15.61 -11.45
N LEU A 48 4.57 14.46 -11.67
CA LEU A 48 3.23 14.16 -11.16
C LEU A 48 3.19 14.16 -9.64
N LEU A 49 4.18 13.56 -8.96
CA LEU A 49 4.28 13.58 -7.50
C LEU A 49 4.42 15.02 -6.96
N CYS A 50 5.32 15.81 -7.57
CA CYS A 50 5.54 17.19 -7.18
C CYS A 50 4.26 18.04 -7.34
N MET A 51 3.57 17.90 -8.48
CA MET A 51 2.31 18.60 -8.73
C MET A 51 1.20 18.09 -7.81
N GLY A 52 1.06 16.77 -7.65
CA GLY A 52 0.12 16.13 -6.73
C GLY A 52 0.24 16.70 -5.32
N LEU A 53 1.47 16.77 -4.79
CA LEU A 53 1.72 17.34 -3.48
C LEU A 53 1.25 18.80 -3.38
N LYS A 54 1.65 19.65 -4.33
CA LYS A 54 1.24 21.07 -4.33
C LYS A 54 -0.28 21.21 -4.40
N GLY A 55 -0.92 20.39 -5.23
CA GLY A 55 -2.37 20.37 -5.40
C GLY A 55 -3.10 19.95 -4.12
N ASN A 56 -2.59 18.89 -3.47
CA ASN A 56 -3.11 18.39 -2.21
C ASN A 56 -2.93 19.41 -1.08
N LEU A 57 -1.80 20.13 -1.00
CA LEU A 57 -1.59 21.21 -0.03
C LEU A 57 -2.57 22.37 -0.27
N LYS A 58 -2.72 22.83 -1.51
CA LYS A 58 -3.71 23.89 -1.84
C LYS A 58 -5.15 23.52 -1.49
N ASN A 59 -5.47 22.23 -1.45
CA ASN A 59 -6.81 21.73 -1.15
C ASN A 59 -6.82 20.91 0.16
N TYR A 60 -5.90 21.23 1.08
CA TYR A 60 -5.66 20.43 2.28
C TYR A 60 -6.91 20.22 3.12
N ASP A 61 -7.72 21.26 3.30
CA ASP A 61 -8.98 21.19 4.06
C ASP A 61 -10.02 20.27 3.41
N LYS A 62 -9.93 20.07 2.09
CA LYS A 62 -10.86 19.25 1.30
C LYS A 62 -10.38 17.81 1.11
N LEU A 63 -9.23 17.43 1.66
CA LEU A 63 -8.76 16.05 1.60
C LEU A 63 -9.73 15.14 2.38
N ASN A 64 -10.23 14.11 1.72
CA ASN A 64 -11.29 13.24 2.19
C ASN A 64 -10.74 12.15 3.12
N ILE A 65 -10.52 12.52 4.39
CA ILE A 65 -10.08 11.62 5.46
C ILE A 65 -11.13 11.57 6.57
N SER A 66 -11.26 10.44 7.27
CA SER A 66 -12.22 10.29 8.38
C SER A 66 -12.04 11.40 9.42
N GLN A 67 -13.17 11.92 9.91
CA GLN A 67 -13.19 12.97 10.93
C GLN A 67 -12.45 12.57 12.21
N LYS A 68 -12.44 11.27 12.56
CA LYS A 68 -11.76 10.75 13.74
C LYS A 68 -10.22 10.90 13.64
N ILE A 69 -9.70 11.02 12.42
CA ILE A 69 -8.26 11.03 12.11
C ILE A 69 -7.83 12.35 11.47
N ILE A 70 -8.74 13.31 11.28
CA ILE A 70 -8.49 14.56 10.54
C ILE A 70 -7.26 15.34 11.03
N ASN A 71 -6.98 15.31 12.35
CA ASN A 71 -5.82 15.99 12.95
C ASN A 71 -4.47 15.35 12.58
N TYR A 72 -4.48 14.16 12.00
CA TYR A 72 -3.29 13.41 11.56
C TYR A 72 -3.12 13.45 10.04
N LYS A 73 -3.94 14.21 9.32
CA LYS A 73 -3.92 14.33 7.86
C LYS A 73 -2.52 14.61 7.30
N CYS A 74 -1.70 15.42 7.99
CA CYS A 74 -0.34 15.69 7.55
C CYS A 74 0.57 14.45 7.61
N ASN A 75 0.39 13.57 8.61
CA ASN A 75 1.14 12.33 8.74
C ASN A 75 0.87 11.43 7.53
N TYR A 76 -0.40 11.30 7.13
CA TYR A 76 -0.76 10.56 5.92
C TYR A 76 -0.21 11.19 4.64
N LEU A 77 -0.20 12.53 4.54
CA LEU A 77 0.37 13.22 3.38
C LEU A 77 1.90 13.01 3.29
N ASN A 78 2.62 13.05 4.41
CA ASN A 78 4.06 12.75 4.48
C ASN A 78 4.35 11.30 4.05
N LEU A 79 3.56 10.35 4.56
CA LEU A 79 3.67 8.93 4.21
C LEU A 79 3.38 8.66 2.73
N TRP A 80 2.31 9.26 2.20
CA TRP A 80 1.96 9.18 0.79
C TRP A 80 3.09 9.72 -0.09
N ALA A 81 3.56 10.95 0.20
CA ALA A 81 4.60 11.59 -0.58
C ALA A 81 5.87 10.75 -0.62
N TYR A 82 6.24 10.16 0.53
CA TYR A 82 7.41 9.30 0.62
C TYR A 82 7.23 7.95 -0.06
N ASP A 83 6.07 7.31 0.08
CA ASP A 83 5.78 6.04 -0.61
C ASP A 83 5.92 6.20 -2.13
N ARG A 84 5.34 7.26 -2.71
CA ARG A 84 5.47 7.57 -4.14
C ARG A 84 6.91 7.94 -4.52
N PHE A 85 7.56 8.78 -3.70
CA PHE A 85 8.96 9.19 -3.89
C PHE A 85 9.92 8.00 -3.93
N SER A 86 9.75 7.04 -3.02
CA SER A 86 10.64 5.88 -2.89
C SER A 86 10.63 4.95 -4.11
N LYS A 87 9.58 5.05 -4.94
CA LYS A 87 9.36 4.28 -6.17
C LYS A 87 9.91 4.97 -7.43
N LEU A 88 10.50 6.16 -7.29
CA LEU A 88 11.17 6.87 -8.38
C LEU A 88 12.56 6.27 -8.66
N GLU A 89 13.01 6.43 -9.90
CA GLU A 89 14.38 6.07 -10.28
C GLU A 89 15.39 6.87 -9.44
N GLU A 90 16.48 6.24 -9.02
CA GLU A 90 17.44 6.86 -8.09
C GLU A 90 17.99 8.19 -8.60
N LYS A 91 18.23 8.30 -9.91
CA LYS A 91 18.66 9.54 -10.59
C LYS A 91 17.66 10.70 -10.50
N GLU A 92 16.37 10.40 -10.28
CA GLU A 92 15.31 11.41 -10.16
C GLU A 92 15.11 11.85 -8.71
N GLN A 93 15.53 11.04 -7.74
CA GLN A 93 15.20 11.24 -6.32
C GLN A 93 15.75 12.54 -5.74
N MET A 94 17.01 12.91 -6.04
CA MET A 94 17.61 14.13 -5.46
C MET A 94 16.84 15.39 -5.87
N ASN A 95 16.63 15.60 -7.17
CA ASN A 95 15.95 16.78 -7.70
C ASN A 95 14.47 16.80 -7.29
N THR A 96 13.82 15.63 -7.28
CA THR A 96 12.42 15.51 -6.86
C THR A 96 12.26 15.84 -5.39
N LYS A 97 13.12 15.31 -4.51
CA LYS A 97 13.07 15.58 -3.06
C LYS A 97 13.29 17.07 -2.78
N SER A 98 14.27 17.68 -3.44
CA SER A 98 14.54 19.12 -3.32
C SER A 98 13.33 19.97 -3.75
N SER A 99 12.71 19.64 -4.89
CA SER A 99 11.54 20.37 -5.40
C SER A 99 10.33 20.24 -4.47
N ILE A 100 10.05 19.02 -4.02
CA ILE A 100 8.99 18.74 -3.05
C ILE A 100 9.18 19.54 -1.76
N LEU A 101 10.38 19.47 -1.16
CA LEU A 101 10.66 20.18 0.10
C LEU A 101 10.51 21.69 -0.06
N THR A 102 10.96 22.24 -1.19
CA THR A 102 10.86 23.68 -1.48
C THR A 102 9.42 24.13 -1.65
N ILE A 103 8.58 23.33 -2.33
CA ILE A 103 7.17 23.64 -2.50
C ILE A 103 6.43 23.53 -1.16
N TRP A 104 6.71 22.48 -0.40
CA TRP A 104 6.05 22.22 0.87
C TRP A 104 6.36 23.31 1.90
N SER A 105 7.63 23.74 2.01
CA SER A 105 8.02 24.81 2.94
C SER A 105 7.53 26.21 2.55
N LYS A 106 6.96 26.37 1.35
CA LYS A 106 6.33 27.61 0.88
C LYS A 106 4.81 27.53 0.87
N SER A 107 4.24 26.43 1.35
CA SER A 107 2.79 26.26 1.40
C SER A 107 2.18 26.99 2.60
N GLU A 108 0.94 27.44 2.45
CA GLU A 108 0.16 28.04 3.54
C GLU A 108 0.04 27.09 4.73
N GLN A 109 -0.08 25.78 4.48
CA GLN A 109 -0.17 24.75 5.53
C GLN A 109 1.13 24.65 6.35
N TYR A 110 2.28 24.91 5.74
CA TYR A 110 3.54 25.00 6.48
C TYR A 110 3.59 26.27 7.32
N GLU A 111 3.20 27.42 6.75
CA GLU A 111 3.19 28.71 7.47
C GLU A 111 2.25 28.72 8.68
N LYS A 112 1.14 27.97 8.61
CA LYS A 112 0.17 27.80 9.71
C LYS A 112 0.54 26.70 10.71
N ASP A 113 1.67 26.04 10.55
CA ASP A 113 2.07 24.85 11.31
C ASP A 113 1.06 23.68 11.23
N GLU A 114 0.19 23.65 10.21
CA GLU A 114 -0.81 22.60 9.99
C GLU A 114 -0.19 21.36 9.34
N CYS A 115 0.76 21.56 8.43
CA CYS A 115 1.45 20.46 7.80
C CYS A 115 2.91 20.71 7.44
N SER A 116 3.80 20.09 8.20
CA SER A 116 5.25 20.15 8.02
C SER A 116 5.79 18.98 7.18
N PRO A 117 6.78 19.22 6.29
CA PRO A 117 7.47 18.16 5.55
C PRO A 117 8.54 17.42 6.37
N ALA A 118 8.67 17.68 7.68
CA ALA A 118 9.76 17.15 8.50
C ALA A 118 9.86 15.63 8.46
N GLN A 119 8.73 14.91 8.50
CA GLN A 119 8.72 13.46 8.40
C GLN A 119 9.23 13.01 7.03
N PHE A 120 8.66 13.53 5.94
CA PHE A 120 9.10 13.26 4.57
C PHE A 120 10.60 13.52 4.35
N ALA A 121 11.13 14.62 4.90
CA ALA A 121 12.53 14.97 4.80
C ALA A 121 13.44 13.90 5.41
N THR A 122 13.06 13.37 6.57
CA THR A 122 13.83 12.36 7.32
C THR A 122 13.63 10.93 6.84
N TYR A 123 12.54 10.64 6.13
CA TYR A 123 12.32 9.29 5.63
C TYR A 123 13.42 8.87 4.65
N SER A 124 13.83 7.62 4.83
CA SER A 124 14.91 6.94 4.10
C SER A 124 14.45 5.52 3.78
N LYS A 125 15.17 4.82 2.89
CA LYS A 125 14.86 3.44 2.49
C LYS A 125 14.89 2.41 3.65
N SER A 126 15.08 2.84 4.89
CA SER A 126 14.97 2.01 6.09
C SER A 126 13.54 1.51 6.33
N ILE A 127 13.40 0.40 7.05
CA ILE A 127 12.12 -0.26 7.33
C ILE A 127 11.15 0.56 8.21
N TYR A 128 11.62 1.59 8.90
CA TYR A 128 10.85 2.23 9.98
C TYR A 128 9.60 2.97 9.48
N HIS A 129 9.66 3.59 8.31
CA HIS A 129 8.49 4.26 7.70
C HIS A 129 7.42 3.24 7.24
N ILE A 130 7.82 1.98 6.96
CA ILE A 130 6.89 0.94 6.52
C ILE A 130 5.97 0.54 7.69
N THR A 131 6.54 0.34 8.87
CA THR A 131 5.75 0.02 10.07
C THR A 131 4.86 1.18 10.47
N GLU A 132 5.39 2.41 10.47
CA GLU A 132 4.59 3.63 10.69
C GLU A 132 3.39 3.69 9.74
N LYS A 133 3.63 3.51 8.44
CA LYS A 133 2.57 3.52 7.43
C LYS A 133 1.51 2.46 7.70
N LYS A 134 1.91 1.21 7.94
CA LYS A 134 0.97 0.10 8.20
C LYS A 134 0.09 0.35 9.42
N LEU A 135 0.66 0.90 10.50
CA LEU A 135 -0.09 1.28 11.69
C LEU A 135 -1.13 2.36 11.39
N TYR A 136 -0.73 3.44 10.70
CA TYR A 136 -1.65 4.51 10.30
C TYR A 136 -2.73 4.05 9.33
N ASP A 137 -2.38 3.20 8.36
CA ASP A 137 -3.34 2.61 7.42
C ASP A 137 -4.38 1.77 8.18
N TYR A 138 -3.95 0.94 9.13
CA TYR A 138 -4.87 0.14 9.93
C TYR A 138 -5.82 1.00 10.77
N ALA A 139 -5.31 2.08 11.37
CA ALA A 139 -6.13 3.05 12.10
C ALA A 139 -7.16 3.75 11.19
N LEU A 140 -6.76 4.12 9.96
CA LEU A 140 -7.65 4.72 8.97
C LEU A 140 -8.73 3.73 8.49
N ASN A 141 -8.39 2.46 8.42
CA ASN A 141 -9.30 1.41 7.98
C ASN A 141 -10.26 0.96 9.09
N TYR A 142 -9.97 1.26 10.36
CA TYR A 142 -10.66 0.68 11.51
C TYR A 142 -12.18 0.83 11.47
N GLU A 143 -12.71 2.02 11.20
CA GLU A 143 -14.17 2.26 11.23
C GLU A 143 -14.92 1.38 10.21
N GLU A 144 -14.37 1.27 8.99
CA GLU A 144 -14.93 0.41 7.96
C GLU A 144 -14.79 -1.07 8.32
N LEU A 145 -13.63 -1.48 8.82
CA LEU A 145 -13.39 -2.86 9.28
C LEU A 145 -14.33 -3.25 10.42
N GLU A 146 -14.54 -2.35 11.39
CA GLU A 146 -15.43 -2.56 12.52
C GLU A 146 -16.86 -2.77 12.05
N ASN A 147 -17.32 -1.96 11.10
CA ASN A 147 -18.63 -2.10 10.48
C ASN A 147 -18.79 -3.43 9.73
N ARG A 148 -17.75 -3.88 8.99
CA ARG A 148 -17.75 -5.18 8.31
C ARG A 148 -17.78 -6.33 9.33
N CYS A 149 -16.91 -6.29 10.34
CA CYS A 149 -16.84 -7.30 11.41
C CYS A 149 -18.13 -7.39 12.24
N LYS A 150 -18.76 -6.27 12.60
CA LYS A 150 -20.06 -6.28 13.32
C LYS A 150 -21.15 -7.00 12.54
N ARG A 151 -21.10 -6.96 11.20
CA ARG A 151 -22.05 -7.61 10.29
C ARG A 151 -21.64 -9.04 9.92
N SER A 152 -20.50 -9.55 10.43
CA SER A 152 -19.93 -10.82 9.97
C SER A 152 -20.81 -12.04 10.21
N ASN A 153 -21.72 -11.97 11.20
CA ASN A 153 -22.71 -13.03 11.45
C ASN A 153 -23.69 -13.21 10.28
N LYS A 154 -23.94 -12.15 9.50
CA LYS A 154 -24.86 -12.14 8.36
C LYS A 154 -24.11 -12.27 7.03
N ILE A 155 -23.01 -11.53 6.91
CA ILE A 155 -22.16 -11.51 5.71
C ILE A 155 -20.75 -11.91 6.15
N PRO A 156 -20.30 -13.15 5.91
CA PRO A 156 -18.99 -13.62 6.34
C PRO A 156 -17.87 -12.67 5.91
N CYS A 157 -16.84 -12.53 6.75
CA CYS A 157 -15.59 -11.98 6.27
C CYS A 157 -14.94 -12.97 5.30
N THR A 158 -14.22 -12.49 4.30
CA THR A 158 -13.32 -13.34 3.53
C THR A 158 -12.10 -13.71 4.36
N THR A 159 -11.43 -14.82 4.02
CA THR A 159 -10.17 -15.23 4.64
C THR A 159 -9.13 -14.11 4.52
N LYS A 160 -9.10 -13.43 3.37
CA LYS A 160 -8.21 -12.30 3.10
C LYS A 160 -8.41 -11.12 4.05
N LEU A 161 -9.66 -10.78 4.34
CA LEU A 161 -9.99 -9.71 5.29
C LEU A 161 -9.60 -10.10 6.72
N ALA A 162 -9.91 -11.33 7.11
CA ALA A 162 -9.54 -11.85 8.43
C ALA A 162 -8.02 -11.87 8.63
N GLU A 163 -7.28 -12.28 7.60
CA GLU A 163 -5.82 -12.30 7.59
C GLU A 163 -5.23 -10.88 7.67
N TYR A 164 -5.77 -9.93 6.91
CA TYR A 164 -5.41 -8.53 7.01
C TYR A 164 -5.57 -8.01 8.47
N ILE A 165 -6.70 -8.31 9.12
CA ILE A 165 -6.94 -7.91 10.51
C ILE A 165 -5.93 -8.59 11.45
N ARG A 166 -5.68 -9.90 11.29
CA ARG A 166 -4.73 -10.67 12.13
C ARG A 166 -3.32 -10.06 12.06
N ILE A 167 -2.79 -9.88 10.85
CA ILE A 167 -1.44 -9.33 10.64
C ILE A 167 -1.31 -7.92 11.25
N ASN A 168 -2.30 -7.07 11.08
CA ASN A 168 -2.23 -5.70 11.61
C ASN A 168 -2.35 -5.68 13.15
N LYS A 169 -3.12 -6.59 13.75
CA LYS A 169 -3.15 -6.77 15.22
C LYS A 169 -1.81 -7.24 15.76
N GLU A 170 -1.14 -8.17 15.07
CA GLU A 170 0.21 -8.63 15.43
C GLU A 170 1.22 -7.49 15.35
N LEU A 171 1.19 -6.71 14.27
CA LEU A 171 2.05 -5.54 14.09
C LEU A 171 1.82 -4.49 15.20
N TYR A 172 0.56 -4.23 15.56
CA TYR A 172 0.23 -3.31 16.65
C TYR A 172 0.76 -3.80 18.01
N ASN A 173 0.63 -5.10 18.32
CA ASN A 173 1.18 -5.69 19.53
C ASN A 173 2.72 -5.69 19.56
N GLN A 174 3.35 -5.92 18.41
CA GLN A 174 4.79 -5.81 18.26
C GLN A 174 5.25 -4.37 18.56
N ALA A 175 4.62 -3.38 17.94
CA ALA A 175 4.91 -1.97 18.21
C ALA A 175 4.75 -1.63 19.70
N LYS A 176 3.67 -2.10 20.36
CA LYS A 176 3.50 -1.93 21.82
C LYS A 176 4.63 -2.54 22.64
N THR A 177 5.18 -3.66 22.20
CA THR A 177 6.27 -4.35 22.90
C THR A 177 7.61 -3.63 22.73
N GLU A 178 7.86 -3.08 21.55
CA GLU A 178 9.08 -2.36 21.18
C GLU A 178 9.12 -0.94 21.76
N CYS A 179 7.98 -0.26 21.83
CA CYS A 179 7.86 1.14 22.27
C CYS A 179 7.83 1.33 23.79
N LYS A 180 8.55 0.49 24.54
CA LYS A 180 8.58 0.57 26.01
C LYS A 180 9.34 1.82 26.48
N PRO A 181 8.79 2.60 27.44
CA PRO A 181 9.38 3.86 27.91
C PRO A 181 10.82 3.76 28.46
N SER A 182 11.24 2.56 28.87
CA SER A 182 12.57 2.31 29.44
C SER A 182 13.67 2.16 28.39
N GLN A 183 13.32 2.09 27.12
CA GLN A 183 14.26 2.11 26.01
C GLN A 183 14.06 3.47 25.34
N ASP A 184 15.13 4.16 24.94
CA ASP A 184 15.08 5.48 24.32
C ASP A 184 14.51 5.40 22.88
N THR A 185 13.31 4.83 22.75
CA THR A 185 12.59 4.50 21.51
C THR A 185 11.56 5.56 21.16
N ASN A 186 11.48 6.66 21.94
CA ASN A 186 10.62 7.81 21.68
C ASN A 186 10.91 8.50 20.32
N PHE A 187 12.05 8.20 19.71
CA PHE A 187 12.40 8.67 18.36
C PHE A 187 12.04 7.68 17.24
N GLN A 188 11.61 6.46 17.58
CA GLN A 188 11.15 5.49 16.59
C GLN A 188 9.79 5.92 16.04
N ARG A 189 9.73 6.04 14.72
CA ARG A 189 8.52 6.45 13.99
C ARG A 189 7.30 5.57 14.28
N SER A 190 7.52 4.27 14.45
CA SER A 190 6.48 3.32 14.89
C SER A 190 5.90 3.66 16.26
N CYS A 191 6.71 4.18 17.18
CA CYS A 191 6.26 4.57 18.53
C CYS A 191 5.47 5.88 18.52
N ILE A 192 5.87 6.83 17.67
CA ILE A 192 5.08 8.05 17.43
C ILE A 192 3.70 7.67 16.88
N ALA A 193 3.67 6.85 15.82
CA ALA A 193 2.42 6.36 15.24
C ALA A 193 1.54 5.62 16.25
N LEU A 194 2.13 4.72 17.05
CA LEU A 194 1.41 4.01 18.10
C LEU A 194 0.80 4.97 19.12
N SER A 195 1.57 5.96 19.59
CA SER A 195 1.08 6.96 20.54
C SER A 195 -0.09 7.75 19.99
N ASP A 196 0.00 8.16 18.73
CA ASP A 196 -1.06 8.89 18.04
C ASP A 196 -2.32 8.03 17.89
N ILE A 197 -2.17 6.79 17.45
CA ILE A 197 -3.28 5.85 17.30
C ILE A 197 -3.96 5.56 18.65
N GLN A 198 -3.20 5.47 19.74
CA GLN A 198 -3.76 5.27 21.09
C GLN A 198 -4.56 6.47 21.60
N LYS A 199 -4.27 7.69 21.11
CA LYS A 199 -5.11 8.88 21.38
C LYS A 199 -6.43 8.81 20.60
N ILE A 200 -6.38 8.33 19.35
CA ILE A 200 -7.54 8.21 18.47
C ILE A 200 -8.46 7.07 18.93
N TYR A 201 -7.87 5.93 19.30
CA TYR A 201 -8.52 4.68 19.63
C TYR A 201 -7.97 4.14 20.95
N PRO A 202 -8.45 4.67 22.10
CA PRO A 202 -7.93 4.31 23.41
C PRO A 202 -8.26 2.86 23.80
N ASN A 203 -7.66 2.38 24.90
CA ASN A 203 -7.97 1.08 25.51
C ASN A 203 -7.87 -0.11 24.53
N ASP A 204 -6.88 -0.03 23.62
CA ASP A 204 -6.61 -1.04 22.61
C ASP A 204 -7.84 -1.42 21.76
N GLU A 205 -8.69 -0.45 21.42
CA GLU A 205 -9.87 -0.63 20.57
C GLU A 205 -9.54 -1.36 19.25
N LEU A 206 -8.39 -1.06 18.64
CA LEU A 206 -7.91 -1.72 17.41
C LEU A 206 -7.78 -3.24 17.59
N LEU A 207 -7.34 -3.70 18.76
CA LEU A 207 -7.14 -5.12 19.03
C LEU A 207 -8.46 -5.89 19.22
N LYS A 208 -9.58 -5.20 19.44
CA LYS A 208 -10.90 -5.81 19.66
C LYS A 208 -11.60 -6.23 18.36
N LEU A 209 -11.07 -5.86 17.20
CA LEU A 209 -11.59 -6.30 15.91
C LEU A 209 -11.54 -7.82 15.77
N GLU A 210 -12.69 -8.40 15.44
CA GLU A 210 -12.87 -9.84 15.23
C GLU A 210 -14.00 -10.12 14.23
N CYS A 211 -13.71 -10.94 13.23
CA CYS A 211 -14.71 -11.51 12.32
C CYS A 211 -15.31 -12.77 12.94
N LYS A 212 -16.62 -12.77 13.23
CA LYS A 212 -17.31 -13.91 13.85
C LYS A 212 -17.53 -15.11 12.92
N ARG A 213 -17.59 -14.86 11.61
CA ARG A 213 -17.76 -15.88 10.58
C ARG A 213 -16.83 -15.54 9.43
N ILE A 214 -16.09 -16.53 8.94
CA ILE A 214 -15.11 -16.41 7.87
C ILE A 214 -15.43 -17.46 6.82
N GLU A 215 -15.71 -17.03 5.59
CA GLU A 215 -15.98 -17.90 4.46
C GLU A 215 -15.51 -17.19 3.18
N ASP A 216 -14.89 -17.95 2.28
CA ASP A 216 -14.62 -17.49 0.93
C ASP A 216 -15.70 -18.06 0.00
N ASP A 217 -16.26 -17.20 -0.84
CA ASP A 217 -17.28 -17.60 -1.79
C ASP A 217 -16.62 -18.43 -2.91
N LEU A 218 -16.58 -19.75 -2.72
CA LEU A 218 -16.06 -20.71 -3.71
C LEU A 218 -16.94 -20.79 -4.97
N SER A 219 -18.06 -20.07 -5.03
CA SER A 219 -18.98 -20.09 -6.16
C SER A 219 -18.37 -19.56 -7.46
N SER A 220 -17.32 -18.74 -7.43
CA SER A 220 -16.60 -18.31 -8.63
C SER A 220 -15.59 -19.35 -9.17
N LEU A 221 -15.24 -20.38 -8.39
CA LEU A 221 -14.33 -21.46 -8.80
C LEU A 221 -15.07 -22.67 -9.39
N ARG A 222 -16.40 -22.73 -9.28
CA ARG A 222 -17.24 -23.85 -9.77
C ARG A 222 -17.87 -23.60 -11.16
N GLY A 223 -17.44 -22.58 -11.88
CA GLY A 223 -17.96 -22.24 -13.23
C GLY A 223 -17.14 -22.77 -14.41
N GLN A 224 -16.07 -23.54 -14.18
CA GLN A 224 -15.25 -24.14 -15.24
C GLN A 224 -14.83 -25.56 -14.83
N ASP A 225 -15.80 -26.42 -14.56
CA ASP A 225 -15.63 -27.87 -14.63
C ASP A 225 -17.03 -28.49 -14.61
N ASP A 226 -17.62 -28.63 -15.79
CA ASP A 226 -18.59 -29.70 -16.04
C ASP A 226 -18.47 -30.13 -17.50
N GLY A 227 -17.80 -31.26 -17.70
CA GLY A 227 -17.75 -31.98 -18.95
C GLY A 227 -19.06 -32.74 -19.21
N GLY A 228 -19.52 -32.67 -20.46
CA GLY A 228 -19.97 -33.82 -21.26
C GLY A 228 -21.16 -34.66 -20.80
N HIS A 229 -22.33 -34.39 -21.40
CA HIS A 229 -23.31 -35.33 -22.02
C HIS A 229 -24.63 -34.52 -22.15
N GLY A 230 -25.27 -34.32 -23.30
CA GLY A 230 -25.47 -35.16 -24.47
C GLY A 230 -26.99 -35.20 -24.71
N SER A 231 -27.49 -34.49 -25.73
CA SER A 231 -28.78 -34.76 -26.38
C SER A 231 -28.84 -34.02 -27.73
N GLN A 232 -29.24 -34.79 -28.72
CA GLN A 232 -29.12 -34.62 -30.16
C GLN A 232 -30.52 -34.35 -30.74
N GLU A 233 -30.65 -33.38 -31.65
CA GLU A 233 -31.69 -33.24 -32.70
C GLU A 233 -31.42 -31.90 -33.43
N ASP A 234 -30.59 -31.87 -34.47
CA ASP A 234 -30.88 -32.06 -35.91
C ASP A 234 -31.79 -30.99 -36.54
N PHE A 235 -31.19 -30.09 -37.34
CA PHE A 235 -31.76 -29.61 -38.62
C PHE A 235 -30.62 -29.03 -39.51
N ARG A 236 -30.35 -29.75 -40.61
CA ARG A 236 -29.82 -29.38 -41.95
C ARG A 236 -29.93 -27.89 -42.35
N ASP A 237 -29.14 -27.29 -43.26
CA ASP A 237 -28.15 -27.70 -44.26
C ASP A 237 -27.45 -26.41 -44.79
N THR A 238 -26.24 -26.55 -45.37
CA THR A 238 -25.66 -25.82 -46.55
C THR A 238 -24.20 -25.36 -46.39
N SER A 239 -23.29 -26.24 -46.87
CA SER A 239 -22.12 -26.01 -47.77
C SER A 239 -21.00 -25.05 -47.33
N ALA A 240 -19.80 -25.56 -47.00
CA ALA A 240 -18.65 -25.90 -47.89
C ALA A 240 -17.57 -24.79 -47.77
N SER A 241 -16.27 -25.00 -47.49
CA SER A 241 -15.34 -26.10 -47.76
C SER A 241 -14.07 -25.94 -46.90
N GLY A 242 -13.37 -27.04 -46.58
CA GLY A 242 -11.91 -27.06 -46.35
C GLY A 242 -11.38 -27.48 -44.98
N LEU A 243 -11.16 -28.79 -44.80
CA LEU A 243 -10.27 -29.43 -43.81
C LEU A 243 -9.13 -30.14 -44.61
N PRO A 244 -7.97 -30.55 -44.03
CA PRO A 244 -7.90 -31.19 -42.71
C PRO A 244 -6.76 -30.79 -41.76
N ALA A 245 -7.01 -31.23 -40.52
CA ALA A 245 -6.19 -31.23 -39.33
C ALA A 245 -4.86 -31.99 -39.48
N GLN A 246 -3.92 -31.66 -38.60
CA GLN A 246 -3.05 -32.68 -38.03
C GLN A 246 -2.86 -32.47 -36.53
N GLU A 247 -2.87 -33.60 -35.84
CA GLU A 247 -3.02 -33.85 -34.42
C GLU A 247 -1.72 -33.73 -33.60
N VAL A 248 -1.91 -33.31 -32.35
CA VAL A 248 -1.37 -33.86 -31.08
C VAL A 248 0.15 -34.02 -30.91
N ALA A 249 0.68 -33.34 -29.90
CA ALA A 249 1.60 -33.95 -28.93
C ALA A 249 1.62 -33.16 -27.61
N TYR A 250 0.83 -33.62 -26.64
CA TYR A 250 1.06 -33.37 -25.22
C TYR A 250 2.29 -34.20 -24.81
N SER A 251 3.34 -33.55 -24.30
CA SER A 251 4.49 -34.23 -23.73
C SER A 251 4.72 -33.72 -22.32
N ASP A 252 4.30 -34.54 -21.37
CA ASP A 252 4.60 -34.46 -19.96
C ASP A 252 5.99 -35.09 -19.75
N SER A 253 6.96 -34.34 -19.21
CA SER A 253 8.26 -34.91 -18.88
C SER A 253 9.01 -34.12 -17.81
N GLN A 254 9.07 -34.78 -16.64
CA GLN A 254 10.22 -34.91 -15.74
C GLN A 254 10.56 -33.77 -14.76
N LYS A 255 10.19 -34.07 -13.51
CA LYS A 255 10.85 -33.69 -12.26
C LYS A 255 12.37 -33.57 -12.43
N ALA A 256 12.91 -32.38 -12.13
CA ALA A 256 14.29 -32.22 -11.71
C ALA A 256 14.31 -31.66 -10.28
N ILE A 257 14.70 -32.53 -9.34
CA ILE A 257 14.99 -32.18 -7.94
C ILE A 257 16.33 -31.44 -7.95
N GLY A 258 16.30 -30.13 -7.73
CA GLY A 258 17.49 -29.32 -7.51
C GLY A 258 17.91 -29.40 -6.05
N THR A 259 19.00 -30.12 -5.77
CA THR A 259 19.65 -30.20 -4.46
C THR A 259 20.29 -28.86 -4.09
N VAL A 260 19.91 -28.32 -2.94
CA VAL A 260 20.46 -27.09 -2.37
C VAL A 260 21.74 -27.42 -1.60
N VAL A 261 22.88 -26.83 -2.00
CA VAL A 261 24.14 -26.85 -1.25
C VAL A 261 24.22 -25.58 -0.40
N PRO A 262 24.33 -25.66 0.94
CA PRO A 262 24.51 -24.48 1.77
C PRO A 262 25.99 -24.09 1.82
N ILE A 263 26.35 -22.96 1.22
CA ILE A 263 27.67 -22.34 1.40
C ILE A 263 27.63 -21.53 2.71
N LEU A 264 28.32 -22.05 3.72
CA LEU A 264 28.66 -21.36 4.97
C LEU A 264 29.62 -20.19 4.67
N GLY A 265 29.09 -18.97 4.64
CA GLY A 265 29.88 -17.74 4.61
C GLY A 265 30.02 -17.12 6.00
N VAL A 266 31.03 -17.53 6.76
CA VAL A 266 31.47 -16.83 7.97
C VAL A 266 32.43 -15.72 7.55
N LEU A 267 32.02 -14.46 7.62
CA LEU A 267 32.90 -13.31 7.53
C LEU A 267 33.05 -12.68 8.92
N SER A 268 34.07 -13.13 9.65
CA SER A 268 34.56 -12.46 10.85
C SER A 268 35.37 -11.23 10.42
N ILE A 269 34.77 -10.04 10.52
CA ILE A 269 35.52 -8.78 10.43
C ILE A 269 36.13 -8.52 11.81
N GLY A 270 37.43 -8.78 11.94
CA GLY A 270 38.22 -8.34 13.08
C GLY A 270 38.42 -6.83 13.01
N PHE A 271 37.94 -6.10 14.01
CA PHE A 271 38.29 -4.71 14.22
C PHE A 271 39.73 -4.62 14.73
N ILE A 272 40.64 -4.09 13.92
CA ILE A 272 41.93 -3.59 14.38
C ILE A 272 41.71 -2.16 14.85
N LEU A 273 41.70 -1.96 16.17
CA LEU A 273 41.91 -0.68 16.82
C LEU A 273 43.41 -0.38 16.81
N HIS A 274 43.83 0.72 16.20
CA HIS A 274 45.13 1.33 16.49
C HIS A 274 44.93 2.66 17.21
N LYS A 275 45.73 2.78 18.27
CA LYS A 275 45.91 3.89 19.20
C LYS A 275 46.63 5.06 18.55
#